data_AF-A0A075UER1-F1
#
_entry.id   AF-A0A075UER1-F1
#
_cell.length_a   1.000
_cell.length_b   1.000
_cell.length_c   1.000
_cell.angle_alpha   90.00
_cell.angle_beta   90.00
_cell.angle_gamma   90.00
#
_symmetry.space_group_name_H-M   'P 1'
#
loop_
_entity.id
_entity.type
_entity.pdbx_description
1 polymer ?
#
loop_
_entity_poly.entity_id
_entity_poly.type
_entity_poly.pdbx_seq_one_letter_code
_entity_poly.pdbx_strand_id
1 'polypeptide(L)'
;MMKSDEKYQVPAWMRPLLPLLCNTGGNDPEELLNDTETTASANVVRYVLIVAVRSQVDLLQLLYRKGLLRTEIPGADESPNDFDKNH
;
A
#
# COMPACT_ATOMS: atom_id res chain seq x y z
N MET A 1 -24.68 -2.59 16.13
CA MET A 1 -24.36 -2.93 14.72
C MET A 1 -22.90 -3.36 14.71
N MET A 2 -22.61 -4.66 14.74
CA MET A 2 -21.24 -5.14 14.48
C MET A 2 -20.99 -4.91 12.99
N LYS A 3 -20.06 -4.01 12.65
CA LYS A 3 -19.57 -3.93 11.28
C LYS A 3 -18.79 -5.23 11.04
N SER A 4 -19.13 -5.91 9.96
CA SER A 4 -18.42 -7.07 9.43
C SER A 4 -16.91 -6.86 9.53
N ASP A 5 -16.18 -7.87 10.03
CA ASP A 5 -14.71 -7.98 10.10
C ASP A 5 -14.09 -7.99 8.69
N GLU A 6 -14.37 -6.98 7.89
CA GLU A 6 -13.79 -6.80 6.57
C GLU A 6 -12.35 -6.32 6.80
N LYS A 7 -11.45 -7.30 6.86
CA LYS A 7 -10.02 -7.02 6.89
C LYS A 7 -9.65 -6.20 5.67
N TYR A 8 -8.98 -5.07 5.91
CA TYR A 8 -8.41 -4.25 4.87
C TYR A 8 -7.51 -5.12 3.99
N GLN A 9 -7.85 -5.19 2.70
CA GLN A 9 -7.09 -5.95 1.69
C GLN A 9 -6.18 -5.01 0.91
N VAL A 10 -4.87 -5.19 1.03
CA VAL A 10 -3.88 -4.50 0.19
C VAL A 10 -3.99 -5.02 -1.24
N PRO A 11 -4.29 -4.17 -2.25
CA PRO A 11 -4.29 -4.57 -3.64
C PRO A 11 -2.92 -5.09 -4.08
N ALA A 12 -2.88 -6.08 -4.98
CA ALA A 12 -1.63 -6.71 -5.43
C ALA A 12 -0.58 -5.70 -5.92
N TRP A 13 -1.00 -4.66 -6.65
CA TRP A 13 -0.11 -3.61 -7.17
C TRP A 13 0.59 -2.81 -6.06
N MET A 14 -0.01 -2.72 -4.87
CA MET A 14 0.50 -1.93 -3.74
C MET A 14 1.40 -2.76 -2.81
N ARG A 15 1.35 -4.10 -2.88
CA ARG A 15 2.17 -4.98 -2.03
C ARG A 15 3.67 -4.66 -2.08
N PRO A 16 4.29 -4.38 -3.25
CA PRO A 16 5.70 -4.00 -3.31
C PRO A 16 6.04 -2.67 -2.61
N LEU A 17 5.05 -1.81 -2.39
CA LEU A 17 5.22 -0.49 -1.77
C LEU A 17 5.11 -0.53 -0.24
N LEU A 18 4.51 -1.58 0.34
CA LEU A 18 4.33 -1.68 1.79
C LEU A 18 5.64 -1.53 2.59
N PRO A 19 6.77 -2.16 2.19
CA PRO A 19 8.03 -2.01 2.93
C PRO A 19 8.61 -0.60 2.89
N LEU A 20 8.13 0.26 1.97
CA LEU A 20 8.59 1.65 1.81
C LEU A 20 7.78 2.63 2.67
N LEU A 21 6.72 2.17 3.32
CA LEU A 21 5.91 3.02 4.18
C LEU A 21 6.70 3.47 5.40
N CYS A 22 6.71 4.77 5.64
CA CYS A 22 7.40 5.38 6.77
C CYS A 22 6.51 5.37 8.01
N ASN A 23 7.12 5.58 9.18
CA ASN A 23 6.41 5.74 10.46
C ASN A 23 5.54 4.54 10.85
N THR A 24 6.01 3.33 10.58
CA THR A 24 5.36 2.08 11.03
C THR A 24 5.76 1.68 12.45
N GLY A 25 6.82 2.29 13.00
CA GLY A 25 7.39 1.89 14.30
C GLY A 25 7.93 0.45 14.30
N GLY A 26 8.24 -0.11 13.13
CA GLY A 26 8.65 -1.51 12.96
C GLY A 26 7.52 -2.53 12.89
N ASN A 27 6.25 -2.08 12.96
CA ASN A 27 5.09 -2.96 12.81
C ASN A 27 4.83 -3.27 11.33
N ASP A 28 4.14 -4.39 11.09
CA ASP A 28 3.63 -4.71 9.77
C ASP A 28 2.55 -3.66 9.34
N PRO A 29 2.65 -3.07 8.13
CA PRO A 29 1.66 -2.11 7.68
C PRO A 29 0.25 -2.68 7.54
N GLU A 30 0.08 -3.94 7.14
CA GLU A 30 -1.25 -4.57 7.05
C GLU A 30 -1.86 -4.73 8.45
N GLU A 31 -1.06 -5.06 9.47
CA GLU A 31 -1.50 -5.08 10.86
C GLU A 31 -2.03 -3.71 11.31
N LEU A 32 -1.27 -2.64 11.06
CA LEU A 32 -1.69 -1.27 11.41
C LEU A 32 -2.95 -0.83 10.65
N LEU A 33 -3.11 -1.21 9.39
CA LEU A 33 -4.30 -0.89 8.60
C LEU A 33 -5.57 -1.56 9.15
N ASN A 34 -5.41 -2.80 9.62
CA ASN A 34 -6.48 -3.63 10.18
C ASN A 34 -6.78 -3.35 11.65
N ASP A 35 -5.96 -2.54 12.34
CA ASP A 35 -6.21 -2.14 13.71
C ASP A 35 -7.36 -1.12 13.78
N THR A 36 -8.53 -1.61 14.19
CA THR A 36 -9.77 -0.82 14.35
C THR A 36 -10.11 -0.53 15.81
N GLU A 37 -9.41 -1.17 16.75
CA GLU A 37 -9.68 -1.10 18.18
C GLU A 37 -8.83 -0.04 18.88
N THR A 38 -7.61 0.22 18.38
CA THR A 38 -6.73 1.21 18.97
C THR A 38 -7.28 2.63 18.78
N THR A 39 -7.58 3.29 19.90
CA THR A 39 -7.98 4.70 19.94
C THR A 39 -6.86 5.59 20.49
N ALA A 40 -6.89 6.89 20.14
CA ALA A 40 -5.89 7.85 20.61
C ALA A 40 -5.82 7.95 22.15
N SER A 41 -6.96 7.84 22.84
CA SER A 41 -7.01 7.87 24.31
C SER A 41 -6.44 6.61 24.96
N ALA A 42 -6.57 5.46 24.31
CA ALA A 42 -6.05 4.19 24.83
C ALA A 42 -4.55 4.03 24.56
N ASN A 43 -4.10 4.40 23.36
CA ASN A 43 -2.70 4.34 22.98
C ASN A 43 -2.38 5.33 21.85
N VAL A 44 -1.98 6.55 22.23
CA VAL A 44 -1.70 7.62 21.27
C VAL A 44 -0.54 7.28 20.33
N VAL A 45 0.48 6.58 20.80
CA VAL A 45 1.66 6.24 19.99
C VAL A 45 1.24 5.32 18.85
N ARG A 46 0.58 4.20 19.17
CA ARG A 46 0.12 3.26 18.16
C ARG A 46 -0.94 3.87 17.24
N TYR A 47 -1.84 4.69 17.80
CA TYR A 47 -2.83 5.41 17.00
C TYR A 47 -2.19 6.33 15.94
N VAL A 48 -1.12 7.05 16.29
CA VAL A 48 -0.41 7.92 15.34
C VAL A 48 0.27 7.10 14.23
N LEU A 49 0.83 5.92 14.53
CA LEU A 49 1.37 5.02 13.50
C LEU A 49 0.28 4.54 12.53
N ILE A 50 -0.90 4.16 13.06
CA ILE A 50 -2.07 3.77 12.25
C ILE A 50 -2.48 4.91 11.31
N VAL A 51 -2.60 6.14 11.83
CA VAL A 51 -2.97 7.32 11.04
C VAL A 51 -1.92 7.61 9.96
N ALA A 52 -0.63 7.49 10.28
CA ALA A 52 0.46 7.71 9.33
C ALA A 52 0.43 6.70 8.18
N VAL A 53 0.24 5.41 8.48
CA VAL A 53 0.15 4.35 7.46
C VAL A 53 -1.11 4.52 6.60
N ARG A 54 -2.28 4.77 7.21
CA ARG A 54 -3.54 5.02 6.47
C ARG A 54 -3.41 6.20 5.51
N SER A 55 -2.83 7.31 5.96
CA SER A 55 -2.68 8.51 5.13
C SER A 55 -1.79 8.26 3.91
N GLN A 56 -0.69 7.52 4.07
CA GLN A 56 0.19 7.17 2.94
C GLN A 56 -0.51 6.24 1.95
N VAL A 57 -1.25 5.25 2.45
CA VAL A 57 -2.01 4.30 1.63
C VAL A 57 -3.13 5.01 0.85
N ASP A 58 -3.90 5.88 1.50
CA ASP A 58 -4.97 6.65 0.85
C ASP A 58 -4.41 7.53 -0.27
N LEU A 59 -3.25 8.15 -0.06
CA LEU A 59 -2.56 8.93 -1.08
C LEU A 59 -2.13 8.05 -2.27
N LEU A 60 -1.51 6.89 -2.02
CA LEU A 60 -1.09 5.96 -3.08
C LEU A 60 -2.29 5.49 -3.90
N GLN A 61 -3.40 5.12 -3.24
CA GLN A 61 -4.63 4.75 -3.93
C GLN A 61 -5.20 5.90 -4.77
N LEU A 62 -5.19 7.13 -4.24
CA LEU A 62 -5.65 8.30 -4.97
C LEU A 62 -4.82 8.55 -6.22
N LEU A 63 -3.48 8.48 -6.10
CA LEU A 63 -2.57 8.66 -7.24
C LEU A 63 -2.73 7.55 -8.28
N TYR A 64 -2.88 6.30 -7.85
CA TYR A 64 -3.15 5.17 -8.73
C TYR A 64 -4.47 5.34 -9.50
N ARG A 65 -5.56 5.69 -8.79
CA ARG A 65 -6.89 5.95 -9.41
C ARG A 65 -6.87 7.12 -10.39
N LYS A 66 -5.97 8.09 -10.19
CA LYS A 66 -5.78 9.22 -11.11
C LYS A 66 -4.82 8.92 -12.27
N GLY A 67 -4.25 7.71 -12.35
CA GLY A 67 -3.25 7.35 -13.35
C GLY A 67 -1.90 8.06 -13.19
N LEU A 68 -1.66 8.67 -12.02
CA LEU A 68 -0.43 9.39 -11.69
C LEU A 68 0.63 8.50 -11.06
N LEU A 69 0.23 7.34 -10.53
CA LEU A 69 1.12 6.28 -10.07
C LEU A 69 1.04 5.12 -11.05
N ARG A 70 2.17 4.83 -11.72
CA ARG A 70 2.33 3.63 -12.55
C ARG A 70 3.22 2.65 -11.80
N THR A 71 2.75 1.42 -11.66
CA THR A 71 3.52 0.33 -11.05
C THR A 71 4.32 -0.47 -12.09
N GLU A 72 4.17 -0.12 -13.37
CA GLU A 72 5.01 -0.61 -14.45
C GLU A 72 6.38 0.08 -14.36
N ILE A 73 7.42 -0.71 -14.10
CA ILE A 73 8.80 -0.25 -14.26
C ILE A 73 9.04 -0.08 -15.77
N PRO A 74 9.41 1.12 -16.26
CA PRO A 74 9.79 1.27 -17.66
C PRO A 74 10.91 0.28 -18.00
N GLY A 75 10.65 -0.67 -18.91
CA GLY A 75 11.61 -1.70 -19.35
C GLY A 75 11.34 -3.13 -18.89
N ALA A 76 10.28 -3.41 -18.12
CA ALA A 76 9.93 -4.79 -17.72
C ALA A 76 9.23 -5.62 -18.81
N ASP A 77 8.71 -4.97 -19.86
CA ASP A 77 8.00 -5.61 -20.98
C ASP A 77 8.82 -5.67 -22.30
N GLU A 78 10.11 -5.35 -22.27
CA GLU A 78 10.99 -5.66 -23.42
C GLU A 78 11.32 -7.15 -23.41
N SER A 79 10.37 -7.98 -23.87
CA SER A 79 10.66 -9.36 -24.26
C SER A 79 11.73 -9.34 -25.37
N PRO A 80 12.85 -10.08 -25.24
CA PRO A 80 13.99 -10.02 -26.17
C PRO A 80 13.75 -10.82 -27.47
N ASN A 81 12.55 -10.73 -28.07
CA ASN A 81 12.16 -11.61 -29.19
C ASN A 81 11.61 -10.88 -30.43
N ASP A 82 12.00 -9.62 -30.68
CA ASP A 82 11.70 -8.95 -31.96
C ASP A 82 12.94 -8.64 -32.82
N PHE A 83 14.13 -9.11 -32.43
CA PHE A 83 15.34 -8.94 -33.25
C PHE A 83 15.55 -9.98 -34.37
N ASP A 84 14.64 -10.95 -34.52
CA ASP A 84 14.79 -12.07 -35.47
C ASP A 84 13.78 -12.04 -36.63
N LYS A 85 13.36 -10.85 -37.08
CA LYS A 85 12.39 -10.71 -38.17
C LYS A 85 12.75 -9.77 -39.31
N ASN A 86 14.01 -9.37 -39.49
CA ASN A 86 14.45 -8.75 -40.76
C ASN A 86 15.98 -8.80 -40.93
N HIS A 87 16.50 -9.92 -41.44
CA HIS A 87 17.35 -10.03 -42.64
C HIS A 87 18.10 -11.37 -42.70
#